data_AF-A0AA88JQ22-F1
#
_entry.id   AF-A0AA88JQ22-F1
#
_cell.length_a   1.000
_cell.length_b   1.000
_cell.length_c   1.000
_cell.angle_alpha   90.00
_cell.angle_beta   90.00
_cell.angle_gamma   90.00
#
_symmetry.space_group_name_H-M   'P 1'
#
loop_
_entity.id
_entity.type
_entity.pdbx_description
1 polymer ?
#
loop_
_entity_poly.entity_id
_entity_poly.type
_entity_poly.pdbx_seq_one_letter_code
_entity_poly.pdbx_strand_id
1 'polypeptide(L)'
;MKHARSAATVRLQVLVCLSNQRALVLVSQALTRKGFAVTTTTTLGELEDAMRFDGFCAIVTVTEAIEPIRHISTLPLVNIREFIREWTDEETGQLTCLFDRAAFVKQISVAAANIPPLLPSGV
;
A
#
# COMPACT_ATOMS: atom_id res chain seq x y z
N MET A 1 27.01 -22.74 21.80
CA MET A 1 26.56 -21.49 21.16
C MET A 1 25.48 -21.85 20.16
N LYS A 2 24.21 -21.62 20.50
CA LYS A 2 23.07 -22.00 19.64
C LYS A 2 22.86 -20.87 18.64
N HIS A 3 23.05 -21.16 17.35
CA HIS A 3 22.78 -20.19 16.28
C HIS A 3 21.30 -19.78 16.34
N ALA A 4 21.05 -18.54 16.72
CA ALA A 4 19.78 -17.89 16.47
C ALA A 4 19.64 -17.81 14.95
N ARG A 5 18.86 -18.72 14.36
CA ARG A 5 18.26 -18.48 13.05
C ARG A 5 17.43 -17.23 13.24
N SER A 6 17.98 -16.08 12.87
CA SER A 6 17.20 -14.88 12.64
C SER A 6 16.24 -15.27 11.53
N ALA A 7 15.02 -15.68 11.92
CA ALA A 7 13.94 -15.79 10.98
C ALA A 7 13.79 -14.37 10.45
N ALA A 8 14.36 -14.10 9.28
CA ALA A 8 14.03 -12.92 8.52
C ALA A 8 12.53 -13.05 8.28
N THR A 9 11.72 -12.46 9.16
CA THR A 9 10.30 -12.28 8.93
C THR A 9 10.22 -11.61 7.58
N VAL A 10 9.75 -12.37 6.58
CA VAL A 10 9.50 -11.84 5.25
C VAL A 10 8.48 -10.73 5.46
N ARG A 11 8.95 -9.49 5.42
CA ARG A 11 8.07 -8.34 5.53
C ARG A 11 7.36 -8.22 4.20
N LEU A 12 6.05 -8.34 4.22
CA LEU A 12 5.22 -8.09 3.05
C LEU A 12 5.47 -6.66 2.59
N GLN A 13 5.77 -6.50 1.31
CA GLN A 13 6.12 -5.21 0.73
C GLN A 13 4.90 -4.61 0.05
N VAL A 14 4.63 -3.34 0.30
CA VAL A 14 3.51 -2.60 -0.30
C VAL A 14 4.08 -1.48 -1.15
N LEU A 15 3.62 -1.38 -2.39
CA LEU A 15 3.98 -0.27 -3.27
C LEU A 15 2.93 0.83 -3.11
N VAL A 16 3.35 2.07 -2.90
CA VAL A 16 2.45 3.20 -2.66
C VAL A 16 2.72 4.25 -3.73
N CYS A 17 1.79 4.43 -4.65
CA CYS A 17 1.88 5.39 -5.74
C CYS A 17 0.90 6.55 -5.50
N LEU A 18 1.43 7.66 -4.97
CA LEU A 18 0.66 8.86 -4.66
C LEU A 18 1.48 10.12 -5.01
N SER A 19 0.87 11.04 -5.75
CA SER A 19 1.48 12.34 -6.06
C SER A 19 1.53 13.28 -4.84
N ASN A 20 0.67 13.07 -3.85
CA ASN A 20 0.62 13.86 -2.64
C ASN A 20 1.64 13.35 -1.60
N GLN A 21 2.70 14.13 -1.37
CA GLN A 21 3.78 13.77 -0.45
C GLN A 21 3.31 13.62 1.01
N ARG A 22 2.31 14.38 1.46
CA ARG A 22 1.74 14.21 2.82
C ARG A 22 1.02 12.87 2.94
N ALA A 23 0.26 12.49 1.91
CA ALA A 23 -0.40 11.20 1.86
C ALA A 23 0.61 10.04 1.87
N LEU A 24 1.70 10.15 1.10
CA LEU A 24 2.81 9.17 1.13
C LEU A 24 3.36 8.96 2.54
N VAL A 25 3.68 10.04 3.26
CA VAL A 25 4.22 9.95 4.62
C VAL A 25 3.22 9.30 5.57
N LEU A 26 1.95 9.69 5.52
CA LEU A 26 0.91 9.15 6.39
C LEU A 26 0.66 7.65 6.15
N VAL A 27 0.58 7.24 4.88
CA VAL A 27 0.40 5.85 4.48
C VAL A 27 1.62 5.02 4.88
N SER A 28 2.82 5.51 4.55
CA SER A 28 4.07 4.82 4.86
C SER A 28 4.22 4.59 6.37
N GLN A 29 3.91 5.59 7.20
CA GLN A 29 3.89 5.45 8.65
C GLN A 29 2.84 4.45 9.14
N ALA A 30 1.63 4.47 8.58
CA ALA A 30 0.57 3.55 8.97
C ALA A 30 0.93 2.09 8.69
N LEU A 31 1.54 1.83 7.53
CA LEU A 31 1.97 0.50 7.09
C LEU A 31 3.22 0.02 7.84
N THR A 32 4.23 0.87 7.98
CA THR A 32 5.48 0.53 8.68
C THR A 32 5.23 0.18 10.15
N ARG A 33 4.34 0.90 10.83
CA ARG A 33 3.92 0.58 12.21
C ARG A 33 3.27 -0.80 12.36
N LYS A 34 2.82 -1.39 11.26
CA LYS A 34 2.18 -2.70 11.20
C LYS A 34 3.11 -3.79 10.66
N GLY A 35 4.37 -3.45 10.40
CA GLY A 35 5.40 -4.40 9.99
C GLY A 35 5.54 -4.59 8.47
N PHE A 36 4.78 -3.85 7.66
CA PHE A 36 4.94 -3.85 6.21
C PHE A 36 6.20 -3.08 5.79
N ALA A 37 6.90 -3.59 4.78
CA ALA A 37 7.87 -2.80 4.04
C ALA A 37 7.12 -1.91 3.04
N VAL A 38 7.57 -0.67 2.85
CA VAL A 38 6.87 0.29 1.97
C VAL A 38 7.86 0.83 0.95
N THR A 39 7.50 0.72 -0.32
CA THR A 39 8.15 1.45 -1.42
C THR A 39 7.19 2.54 -1.87
N THR A 40 7.66 3.78 -1.92
CA THR A 40 6.86 4.93 -2.34
C THR A 40 7.28 5.39 -3.72
N THR A 41 6.30 5.66 -4.56
CA THR A 41 6.47 6.27 -5.88
C THR A 41 5.49 7.43 -6.02
N THR A 42 5.84 8.41 -6.84
CA THR A 42 5.05 9.62 -7.07
C THR A 42 4.47 9.66 -8.49
N THR A 43 5.05 8.88 -9.40
CA THR A 43 4.66 8.81 -10.81
C THR A 43 4.43 7.37 -11.27
N LEU A 44 3.70 7.21 -12.37
CA LEU A 44 3.46 5.90 -12.97
C LEU A 44 4.77 5.25 -13.47
N GLY A 45 5.69 6.03 -14.05
CA GLY A 45 6.99 5.52 -14.49
C GLY A 45 7.85 5.00 -13.34
N GLU A 46 7.88 5.70 -12.20
CA GLU A 46 8.54 5.19 -11.00
C GLU A 46 7.87 3.91 -10.47
N LEU A 47 6.55 3.80 -10.58
CA LEU A 47 5.83 2.58 -10.23
C LEU A 47 6.19 1.42 -11.15
N GLU A 48 6.26 1.63 -12.45
CA GLU A 48 6.68 0.61 -13.43
C GLU A 48 8.11 0.12 -13.15
N ASP A 49 9.03 1.04 -12.90
CA ASP A 49 10.41 0.70 -12.54
C ASP A 49 10.47 -0.03 -11.19
N ALA A 50 9.70 0.39 -10.19
CA ALA A 50 9.62 -0.27 -8.90
C ALA A 50 9.07 -1.70 -9.02
N MET A 51 8.07 -1.92 -9.88
CA MET A 51 7.48 -3.24 -10.10
C MET A 51 8.48 -4.27 -10.64
N ARG A 52 9.57 -3.85 -11.29
CA ARG A 52 10.63 -4.77 -11.76
C ARG A 52 11.39 -5.46 -10.62
N PHE A 53 11.28 -4.96 -9.39
CA PHE A 53 12.02 -5.50 -8.25
C PHE A 53 11.32 -6.68 -7.55
N ASP A 54 10.12 -7.09 -8.02
CA ASP A 54 9.27 -8.17 -7.49
C ASP A 54 9.01 -8.13 -5.96
N GLY A 55 8.05 -8.93 -5.48
CA GLY A 55 7.80 -9.08 -4.02
C GLY A 55 6.77 -8.13 -3.40
N PHE A 56 6.08 -7.32 -4.20
CA PHE A 56 4.98 -6.50 -3.71
C PHE A 56 3.70 -7.32 -3.53
N CYS A 57 2.98 -7.03 -2.43
CA CYS A 57 1.73 -7.72 -2.10
C CYS A 57 0.46 -6.91 -2.39
N ALA A 58 0.60 -5.61 -2.56
CA ALA A 58 -0.49 -4.71 -2.89
C ALA A 58 0.08 -3.40 -3.43
N ILE A 59 -0.74 -2.69 -4.19
CA ILE A 59 -0.48 -1.33 -4.64
C ILE A 59 -1.51 -0.39 -4.02
N VAL A 60 -1.04 0.62 -3.30
CA VAL A 60 -1.88 1.71 -2.76
C VAL A 60 -1.84 2.87 -3.73
N THR A 61 -3.01 3.36 -4.13
CA THR A 61 -3.11 4.49 -5.06
C THR A 61 -4.41 5.28 -4.85
N VAL A 62 -4.70 6.23 -5.74
CA VAL A 62 -5.93 7.05 -5.79
C VAL A 62 -6.78 6.65 -6.99
N THR A 63 -8.09 6.93 -6.95
CA THR A 63 -9.07 6.54 -7.98
C THR A 63 -8.59 6.81 -9.41
N GLU A 64 -8.06 8.00 -9.66
CA GLU A 64 -7.60 8.46 -10.98
C GLU A 64 -6.41 7.67 -11.55
N ALA A 65 -5.64 7.01 -10.70
CA ALA A 65 -4.47 6.22 -11.08
C ALA A 65 -4.75 4.70 -11.12
N ILE A 66 -5.95 4.26 -10.73
CA ILE A 66 -6.32 2.83 -10.73
C ILE A 66 -6.27 2.26 -12.13
N GLU A 67 -6.96 2.87 -13.10
CA GLU A 67 -7.05 2.31 -14.46
C GLU A 67 -5.67 2.22 -15.13
N PRO A 68 -4.82 3.27 -15.12
CA PRO A 68 -3.46 3.16 -15.64
C PRO A 68 -2.64 2.06 -14.98
N ILE A 69 -2.73 1.89 -13.66
CA ILE A 69 -1.98 0.86 -12.93
C ILE A 69 -2.51 -0.55 -13.24
N ARG A 70 -3.83 -0.72 -13.45
CA ARG A 70 -4.43 -2.01 -13.86
C ARG A 70 -3.91 -2.51 -15.21
N HIS A 71 -3.53 -1.60 -16.11
CA HIS A 71 -2.95 -1.98 -17.41
C HIS A 71 -1.55 -2.59 -17.29
N ILE A 72 -0.82 -2.30 -16.20
CA ILE A 72 0.57 -2.74 -16.01
C ILE A 72 0.74 -3.73 -14.85
N SER A 73 -0.29 -3.90 -14.00
CA SER A 73 -0.24 -4.75 -12.81
C SER A 73 -1.53 -5.52 -12.58
N THR A 74 -1.39 -6.79 -12.20
CA THR A 74 -2.47 -7.64 -11.69
C THR A 74 -2.53 -7.67 -10.17
N LEU A 75 -1.65 -6.93 -9.48
CA LEU A 75 -1.63 -6.90 -8.01
C LEU A 75 -2.91 -6.27 -7.45
N PRO A 76 -3.31 -6.64 -6.22
CA PRO A 76 -4.42 -5.99 -5.55
C PRO A 76 -4.19 -4.48 -5.44
N LEU A 77 -5.15 -3.70 -5.93
CA LEU A 77 -5.16 -2.25 -5.82
C LEU A 77 -6.03 -1.81 -4.65
N VAL A 78 -5.48 -0.94 -3.81
CA VAL A 78 -6.17 -0.33 -2.67
C VAL A 78 -6.26 1.17 -2.90
N ASN A 79 -7.48 1.67 -3.03
CA ASN A 79 -7.75 3.07 -3.20
C ASN A 79 -7.75 3.79 -1.85
N ILE A 80 -6.78 4.66 -1.61
CA ILE A 80 -6.70 5.40 -0.35
C ILE A 80 -7.93 6.29 -0.11
N ARG A 81 -8.59 6.77 -1.18
CA ARG A 81 -9.75 7.65 -1.06
C ARG A 81 -10.95 6.97 -0.38
N GLU A 82 -11.05 5.64 -0.45
CA GLU A 82 -12.12 4.89 0.23
C GLU A 82 -12.04 4.96 1.75
N PHE A 83 -10.89 5.34 2.30
CA PHE A 83 -10.65 5.44 3.75
C PHE A 83 -10.59 6.88 4.24
N ILE A 84 -10.82 7.85 3.36
CA ILE A 84 -10.86 9.26 3.72
C ILE A 84 -12.32 9.66 3.78
N ARG A 85 -12.79 10.04 4.98
CA ARG A 85 -14.09 10.64 5.17
C ARG A 85 -13.92 12.15 5.14
N GLU A 86 -14.60 12.80 4.21
CA GLU A 86 -14.59 14.25 4.08
C GLU A 86 -15.97 14.78 4.43
N TRP A 87 -16.02 15.86 5.19
CA TRP A 87 -17.23 16.60 5.45
C TRP A 87 -16.91 18.09 5.54
N THR A 88 -17.88 18.90 5.15
CA THR A 88 -17.81 20.35 5.29
C THR A 88 -18.50 20.72 6.58
N ASP A 89 -17.81 21.46 7.44
CA ASP A 89 -18.41 22.03 8.63
C ASP A 89 -19.44 23.09 8.24
N GLU A 90 -20.68 22.96 8.72
CA GLU A 90 -21.81 23.81 8.30
C GLU A 90 -21.71 25.25 8.80
N GLU A 91 -21.03 25.50 9.93
CA GLU A 91 -20.86 26.84 10.50
C GLU A 91 -19.68 27.59 9.89
N THR A 92 -18.56 26.90 9.66
CA THR A 92 -17.30 27.52 9.21
C THR A 92 -17.06 27.38 7.71
N GLY A 93 -17.79 26.49 7.03
CA GLY A 93 -17.53 26.11 5.65
C GLY A 93 -16.20 25.37 5.45
N GLN A 94 -15.53 24.97 6.55
CA GLN A 94 -14.21 24.37 6.49
C GLN A 94 -14.30 22.88 6.12
N LEU A 95 -13.55 22.47 5.10
CA LEU A 95 -13.43 21.07 4.73
C LEU A 95 -12.55 20.34 5.76
N THR A 96 -13.13 19.34 6.42
CA THR A 96 -12.43 18.46 7.34
C THR A 96 -12.33 17.06 6.74
N CYS A 97 -11.18 16.41 6.92
CA CYS A 97 -10.97 15.03 6.49
C CYS A 97 -10.46 14.14 7.63
N LEU A 98 -11.00 12.94 7.71
CA LEU A 98 -10.58 11.90 8.64
C LEU A 98 -10.12 10.66 7.88
N PHE A 99 -8.90 10.22 8.13
CA PHE A 99 -8.34 9.01 7.55
C PHE A 99 -8.54 7.81 8.49
N ASP A 100 -9.34 6.83 8.06
CA ASP A 100 -9.54 5.57 8.78
C ASP A 100 -8.35 4.61 8.57
N ARG A 101 -7.31 4.84 9.37
CA ARG A 101 -6.07 4.05 9.35
C ARG A 101 -6.33 2.57 9.65
N ALA A 102 -7.30 2.25 10.50
CA ALA A 102 -7.55 0.89 10.94
C ALA A 102 -8.18 0.05 9.82
N ALA A 103 -9.21 0.60 9.16
CA ALA A 103 -9.82 -0.01 7.99
C ALA A 103 -8.81 -0.15 6.84
N PHE A 104 -8.01 0.88 6.59
CA PHE A 104 -6.97 0.87 5.55
C PHE A 104 -5.97 -0.29 5.74
N VAL A 105 -5.36 -0.39 6.93
CA VAL A 105 -4.39 -1.46 7.23
C VAL A 105 -5.05 -2.84 7.13
N LYS A 106 -6.32 -2.97 7.57
CA LYS A 106 -7.05 -4.23 7.48
C LYS A 106 -7.21 -4.66 6.02
N GLN A 107 -7.58 -3.75 5.12
CA GLN A 107 -7.73 -4.07 3.70
C GLN A 107 -6.40 -4.47 3.05
N ILE A 108 -5.30 -3.81 3.41
CA ILE A 108 -3.95 -4.19 2.94
C ILE A 108 -3.58 -5.59 3.43
N SER A 109 -3.90 -5.91 4.69
CA SER A 109 -3.63 -7.24 5.24
C SER A 109 -4.44 -8.33 4.54
N VAL A 110 -5.70 -8.05 4.19
CA VAL A 110 -6.54 -8.96 3.40
C VAL A 110 -6.01 -9.11 1.98
N ALA A 111 -5.62 -8.01 1.32
CA ALA A 111 -5.02 -8.04 0.00
C ALA A 111 -3.75 -8.89 -0.02
N ALA A 112 -2.89 -8.73 0.98
CA ALA A 112 -1.64 -9.47 1.07
C ALA A 112 -1.84 -10.97 1.39
N ALA A 113 -2.90 -11.33 2.12
CA ALA A 113 -3.25 -12.72 2.41
C ALA A 113 -3.84 -13.47 1.20
N ASN A 114 -4.37 -12.75 0.21
CA ASN A 114 -4.95 -13.34 -1.01
C ASN A 114 -3.92 -13.58 -2.13
N ILE A 115 -2.64 -13.25 -1.89
CA ILE A 115 -1.60 -13.66 -2.82
C ILE A 115 -1.34 -15.14 -2.59
N PRO A 116 -1.52 -16.00 -3.62
CA PRO A 116 -1.20 -17.40 -3.48
C PRO A 116 0.26 -17.51 -3.03
N PRO A 117 0.60 -18.35 -2.03
CA PRO A 117 1.98 -18.60 -1.72
C PRO A 117 2.65 -19.01 -3.03
N LEU A 118 3.73 -18.32 -3.40
CA LEU A 118 4.62 -18.77 -4.48
C LEU A 118 4.99 -20.20 -4.10
N LEU A 119 4.31 -21.17 -4.70
CA LEU A 119 4.65 -22.57 -4.54
C LEU A 119 6.13 -22.64 -4.93
N PRO A 120 7.00 -23.20 -4.08
CA PRO A 120 8.35 -23.47 -4.54
C PRO A 120 8.18 -24.36 -5.77
N SER A 121 8.63 -23.87 -6.92
CA SER A 121 8.80 -24.68 -8.12
C SER A 121 9.85 -25.74 -7.77
N GLY A 122 9.41 -26.82 -7.14
CA GLY A 122 10.18 -28.04 -7.03
C GLY A 122 10.04 -28.77 -8.34
N VAL A 123 11.12 -28.85 -9.11
CA VAL A 123 11.87 -30.11 -9.35
C VAL A 123 13.33 -29.75 -9.66
#